data_AF-A0A6C0G6I3-F1
#
_entry.id   AF-A0A6C0G6I3-F1
#
_cell.length_a   1.000
_cell.length_b   1.000
_cell.length_c   1.000
_cell.angle_alpha   90.00
_cell.angle_beta   90.00
_cell.angle_gamma   90.00
#
_symmetry.space_group_name_H-M   'P 1'
#
loop_
_entity.id
_entity.type
_entity.pdbx_description
1 polymer ?
#
loop_
_entity_poly.entity_id
_entity_poly.type
_entity_poly.pdbx_seq_one_letter_code
_entity_poly.pdbx_strand_id
1 'polypeptide(L)' 'MYEYIFVETTLGGFFTEADHHEKIAEYAKQGWRLVQVLPTHYNGHGKPENYEIIFERPLKG' A
#
# COMPACT_ATOMS: atom_id res chain seq x y z
N MET A 1 -12.79 -17.01 5.55
CA MET A 1 -12.62 -16.33 4.25
C MET A 1 -12.16 -14.91 4.53
N TYR A 2 -11.34 -14.31 3.66
CA TYR A 2 -10.75 -12.99 3.88
C TYR A 2 -11.32 -12.01 2.86
N GLU A 3 -11.42 -10.75 3.25
CA GLU A 3 -11.61 -9.63 2.32
C GLU A 3 -10.29 -8.89 2.15
N TYR A 4 -10.11 -8.32 0.96
CA TYR A 4 -8.90 -7.63 0.54
C TYR A 4 -9.22 -6.20 0.12
N ILE A 5 -8.28 -5.30 0.39
CA ILE A 5 -8.28 -3.94 -0.16
C ILE A 5 -6.92 -3.62 -0.76
N PHE A 6 -6.94 -2.79 -1.80
CA PHE A 6 -5.79 -2.38 -2.59
C PHE A 6 -5.68 -0.87 -2.53
N VAL A 7 -4.59 -0.38 -1.97
CA VAL A 7 -4.40 1.05 -1.69
C VAL A 7 -3.19 1.54 -2.45
N GLU A 8 -3.42 2.42 -3.43
CA GLU A 8 -2.32 3.06 -4.14
C GLU A 8 -1.59 4.07 -3.26
N THR A 9 -0.27 4.06 -3.38
CA THR A 9 0.64 5.01 -2.77
C THR A 9 1.74 5.35 -3.78
N THR A 10 2.28 6.55 -3.66
CA THR A 10 3.45 6.97 -4.43
C THR A 10 4.63 7.01 -3.48
N LEU A 11 5.77 6.46 -3.88
CA LEU A 11 7.02 6.95 -3.31
C LEU A 11 7.13 8.36 -3.86
N GLY A 12 6.96 9.35 -2.98
CA GLY A 12 6.94 10.74 -3.37
C GLY A 12 7.99 11.10 -4.41
N GLY A 13 7.65 12.03 -5.31
CA GLY A 13 8.66 12.66 -6.16
C GLY A 13 9.72 13.36 -5.28
N PHE A 14 10.75 13.94 -5.91
CA PHE A 14 11.92 14.60 -5.29
C PHE A 14 11.67 15.54 -4.08
N PHE A 15 10.42 15.84 -3.71
CA PHE A 15 10.01 16.76 -2.65
C PHE A 15 8.91 16.25 -1.69
N THR A 16 8.45 15.00 -1.77
CA THR A 16 7.41 14.47 -0.85
C THR A 16 7.87 13.24 -0.06
N GLU A 17 7.72 13.28 1.27
CA GLU A 17 8.02 12.13 2.13
C GLU A 17 7.07 10.97 1.84
N ALA A 18 7.58 9.74 1.91
CA ALA A 18 6.81 8.54 1.57
C ALA A 18 5.74 8.24 2.63
N ASP A 19 4.48 8.52 2.31
CA ASP A 19 3.28 8.36 3.16
C ASP A 19 2.89 6.89 3.48
N HIS A 20 3.65 5.93 2.97
CA HIS A 20 3.37 4.50 3.17
C HIS A 20 3.30 4.08 4.65
N HIS A 21 4.12 4.64 5.53
CA HIS A 21 4.11 4.31 6.96
C HIS A 21 2.81 4.76 7.65
N GLU A 22 2.32 5.96 7.36
CA GLU A 22 1.09 6.48 7.96
C GLU A 22 -0.12 5.70 7.49
N LYS A 23 -0.20 5.41 6.18
CA LYS A 23 -1.25 4.54 5.62
C LYS A 23 -1.26 3.17 6.29
N ILE A 24 -0.11 2.49 6.39
CA ILE A 24 -0.03 1.18 7.04
C ILE A 24 -0.52 1.25 8.49
N ALA A 25 -0.12 2.28 9.24
CA ALA A 25 -0.56 2.47 10.61
C ALA A 25 -2.07 2.76 10.72
N GLU A 26 -2.63 3.54 9.80
CA GLU A 26 -4.07 3.83 9.74
C GLU A 26 -4.89 2.57 9.47
N TYR A 27 -4.53 1.78 8.46
CA TYR A 27 -5.23 0.54 8.13
C TYR A 27 -5.07 -0.52 9.23
N ALA A 28 -3.90 -0.59 9.88
CA ALA A 28 -3.70 -1.46 11.04
C ALA A 28 -4.66 -1.13 12.20
N LYS A 29 -4.91 0.16 12.48
CA LYS A 29 -5.90 0.58 13.50
C LYS A 29 -7.33 0.16 13.15
N GLN A 30 -7.63 0.03 11.87
CA GLN A 30 -8.93 -0.41 11.36
C GLN A 30 -9.07 -1.95 11.30
N GLY A 31 -8.03 -2.69 11.73
CA GLY A 31 -8.03 -4.16 11.77
C GLY A 31 -7.59 -4.82 10.46
N TRP A 32 -7.01 -4.06 9.53
CA TRP A 32 -6.43 -4.58 8.31
C TRP A 32 -4.98 -5.01 8.52
N ARG A 33 -4.62 -6.19 8.02
CA ARG A 33 -3.26 -6.73 8.07
C ARG A 33 -2.54 -6.46 6.75
N LEU A 34 -1.34 -5.90 6.82
CA LEU A 34 -0.46 -5.76 5.65
C LEU A 34 -0.08 -7.15 5.11
N VAL A 35 -0.30 -7.36 3.81
CA VAL A 35 0.07 -8.60 3.11
C VAL A 35 1.30 -8.36 2.23
N GLN A 36 1.25 -7.34 1.38
CA GLN A 36 2.29 -7.10 0.39
C GLN A 36 2.29 -5.64 -0.08
N VAL A 37 3.44 -5.18 -0.59
CA VAL A 37 3.57 -3.94 -1.36
C VAL A 37 4.06 -4.32 -2.76
N LEU A 38 3.33 -3.90 -3.80
CA LEU A 38 3.62 -4.18 -5.20
C LEU A 38 3.90 -2.89 -5.97
N PRO A 39 5.06 -2.74 -6.62
CA PRO A 39 5.25 -1.67 -7.59
C PRO A 39 4.38 -1.91 -8.84
N THR A 40 3.48 -0.97 -9.15
CA THR A 40 2.54 -1.08 -10.27
C THR A 40 2.97 -0.30 -11.50
N HIS A 41 3.77 0.76 -11.31
CA HIS A 41 4.31 1.56 -12.41
C HIS A 41 5.82 1.74 -12.27
N TYR A 42 6.56 1.46 -13.34
CA TYR A 42 7.99 1.69 -13.44
C TYR A 42 8.26 2.72 -14.52
N ASN A 43 9.15 3.66 -14.25
CA ASN A 43 9.59 4.60 -15.26
C ASN A 43 10.55 3.98 -16.27
N GLY A 44 10.88 4.74 -17.32
CA GLY A 44 11.82 4.30 -18.38
C GLY A 44 13.24 3.96 -17.91
N HIS A 45 13.58 4.20 -16.64
CA HIS A 45 14.85 3.85 -16.00
C HIS A 45 14.71 2.69 -15.00
N GLY A 46 13.56 2.00 -14.96
CA GLY A 46 13.30 0.88 -14.06
C GLY A 46 13.09 1.26 -12.59
N LYS A 47 12.89 2.55 -12.29
CA LYS A 47 12.52 2.99 -10.93
C LYS A 47 11.00 2.93 -10.78
N PRO A 48 10.47 2.37 -9.69
CA PRO A 48 9.03 2.35 -9.49
C PRO A 48 8.53 3.73 -9.07
N GLU A 49 7.44 4.19 -9.69
CA GLU A 49 6.79 5.47 -9.38
C GLU A 49 5.55 5.28 -8.50
N ASN A 50 4.78 4.23 -8.81
CA ASN A 50 3.57 3.90 -8.07
C ASN A 50 3.69 2.53 -7.43
N TYR A 51 3.10 2.43 -6.25
CA TYR A 51 3.03 1.22 -5.46
C TYR A 51 1.59 0.98 -5.04
N GLU A 52 1.24 -0.28 -4.90
CA GLU A 52 -0.01 -0.74 -4.35
C GLU A 52 0.28 -1.49 -3.05
N ILE A 53 -0.40 -1.09 -1.98
CA ILE A 53 -0.35 -1.79 -0.70
C ILE A 53 -1.60 -2.67 -0.60
N ILE A 54 -1.37 -3.96 -0.40
CA ILE A 54 -2.41 -4.97 -0.28
C ILE A 54 -2.61 -5.27 1.20
N PHE A 55 -3.86 -5.13 1.65
CA PHE A 55 -4.26 -5.53 3.00
C PHE A 55 -5.34 -6.61 2.97
N GLU A 56 -5.38 -7.42 4.03
CA GLU A 56 -6.43 -8.42 4.26
C GLU A 56 -7.05 -8.27 5.66
N ARG A 57 -8.31 -8.67 5.81
CA ARG A 57 -8.91 -8.92 7.12
C ARG A 57 -9.86 -10.11 7.08
N PRO A 58 -10.07 -10.83 8.20
CA PRO A 58 -11.04 -11.92 8.24
C PRO A 58 -12.46 -11.40 8.02
N LEU A 59 -13.25 -12.09 7.19
CA LEU A 59 -14.68 -11.84 7.12
C LEU A 59 -15.32 -12.17 8.46
N LYS A 60 -16.03 -11.20 9.03
CA LYS A 60 -16.90 -11.46 10.18
C LYS A 60 -18.11 -12.24 9.68
N GLY A 61 -18.19 -13.50 10.10
CA GLY A 61 -19.34 -14.38 9.87
C GLY A 61 -20.53 -14.03 10.75
#